data_AF-A0A838TFA7-F1
#
_entry.id   AF-A0A838TFA7-F1
#
_cell.length_a   1.000
_cell.length_b   1.000
_cell.length_c   1.000
_cell.angle_alpha   90.00
_cell.angle_beta   90.00
_cell.angle_gamma   90.00
#
_symmetry.space_group_name_H-M   'P 1'
#
loop_
_entity.id
_entity.type
_entity.pdbx_description
1 polymer ?
#
loop_
_entity_poly.entity_id
_entity_poly.type
_entity_poly.pdbx_seq_one_letter_code
_entity_poly.pdbx_strand_id
1 'polypeptide(L)'
;MQTSWLNAGKVLAIQLLFGTTFFLSAALKWSGGVPAWFLQQFQATWLARSPGGLPAIFYFLALLETAGLRGCVASVVRLEFLRPSKTILRWTLVFALFVFVVLASGARLTGKFVVAADNLMYFIGALFCVWALSPALHMRESIVVADVS
;
A
#
# COMPACT_ATOMS: atom_id res chain seq x y z
N MET A 1 19.15 14.06 20.51
CA MET A 1 17.74 14.53 20.47
C MET A 1 17.25 14.86 19.05
N GLN A 2 18.10 15.35 18.13
CA GLN A 2 17.72 15.71 16.75
C GLN A 2 17.28 14.52 15.85
N THR A 3 17.74 13.31 16.15
CA THR A 3 17.42 12.08 15.38
C THR A 3 15.96 11.63 15.50
N SER A 4 15.23 12.02 16.54
CA SER A 4 13.82 11.61 16.73
C SER A 4 12.88 12.32 15.75
N TRP A 5 13.10 13.61 15.51
CA TRP A 5 12.23 14.43 14.66
C TRP A 5 12.33 14.06 13.18
N LEU A 6 13.53 13.78 12.69
CA LEU A 6 13.73 13.28 11.31
C LEU A 6 13.03 11.92 11.11
N ASN A 7 13.12 11.03 12.10
CA ASN A 7 12.44 9.73 12.03
C ASN A 7 10.92 9.86 12.10
N ALA A 8 10.41 10.76 12.95
CA ALA A 8 8.98 11.07 13.00
C ALA A 8 8.48 11.64 11.65
N GLY A 9 9.23 12.56 11.06
CA GLY A 9 8.93 13.14 9.75
C GLY A 9 8.89 12.10 8.64
N LYS A 10 9.86 11.19 8.59
CA LYS A 10 9.88 10.07 7.62
C LYS A 10 8.63 9.19 7.75
N VAL A 11 8.28 8.79 8.97
CA VAL A 11 7.11 7.93 9.22
C VAL A 11 5.81 8.64 8.82
N LEU A 12 5.69 9.92 9.18
CA LEU A 12 4.53 10.73 8.81
C LEU A 12 4.42 10.89 7.29
N ALA A 13 5.53 11.13 6.59
CA ALA A 13 5.54 11.23 5.13
C ALA A 13 5.05 9.92 4.48
N ILE A 14 5.49 8.76 4.98
CA ILE A 14 5.00 7.46 4.50
C ILE A 14 3.50 7.31 4.77
N GLN A 15 3.03 7.64 5.98
CA GLN A 15 1.61 7.58 6.33
C GLN A 15 0.75 8.46 5.39
N LEU A 16 1.19 9.69 5.13
CA LEU A 16 0.49 10.64 4.27
C LEU A 16 0.51 10.22 2.80
N LEU A 17 1.65 9.72 2.31
CA LEU A 17 1.79 9.26 0.92
C LEU A 17 0.82 8.10 0.64
N PHE A 18 0.90 7.01 1.41
CA PHE A 18 0.03 5.86 1.20
C PHE A 18 -1.41 6.16 1.60
N GLY A 19 -1.63 6.98 2.64
CA GLY A 19 -2.95 7.43 3.04
C GLY A 19 -3.65 8.20 1.93
N THR A 20 -2.96 9.14 1.28
CA THR A 20 -3.53 9.92 0.16
C THR A 20 -3.79 9.03 -1.05
N THR A 21 -2.87 8.13 -1.40
CA THR A 21 -3.05 7.18 -2.51
C THR A 21 -4.29 6.31 -2.30
N PHE A 22 -4.45 5.70 -1.13
CA PHE A 22 -5.63 4.87 -0.83
C PHE A 22 -6.90 5.72 -0.68
N PHE A 23 -6.81 6.91 -0.10
CA PHE A 23 -7.95 7.82 0.04
C PHE A 23 -8.52 8.21 -1.33
N LEU A 24 -7.68 8.73 -2.22
CA LEU A 24 -8.13 9.16 -3.54
C LEU A 24 -8.67 7.98 -4.35
N SER A 25 -7.98 6.84 -4.33
CA SER A 25 -8.42 5.66 -5.08
C SER A 25 -9.77 5.13 -4.58
N ALA A 26 -9.95 5.02 -3.26
CA ALA A 26 -11.20 4.55 -2.66
C ALA A 26 -12.34 5.56 -2.86
N ALA A 27 -12.08 6.85 -2.62
CA ALA A 27 -13.09 7.91 -2.74
C ALA A 27 -13.69 7.94 -4.16
N LEU A 28 -12.83 7.85 -5.19
CA LEU A 28 -13.28 7.82 -6.59
C LEU A 28 -14.18 6.62 -6.90
N LYS A 29 -13.89 5.44 -6.32
CA LYS A 29 -14.71 4.23 -6.54
C LYS A 29 -16.05 4.29 -5.83
N TRP A 30 -16.10 4.89 -4.63
CA TRP A 30 -17.34 5.03 -3.88
C TRP A 30 -18.24 6.16 -4.39
N SER A 31 -17.67 7.24 -4.94
CA SER A 31 -18.46 8.37 -5.45
C SER A 31 -18.99 8.17 -6.88
N GLY A 32 -18.24 7.46 -7.73
CA GLY A 32 -18.53 7.35 -9.17
C GLY A 32 -19.23 6.06 -9.60
N GLY A 33 -19.37 5.07 -8.72
CA GLY A 33 -19.84 3.74 -9.09
C GLY A 33 -18.90 3.03 -10.07
N VAL A 34 -19.36 1.93 -10.67
CA VAL A 34 -18.56 1.14 -11.63
C VAL A 34 -18.55 1.86 -12.99
N PRO A 35 -17.39 2.34 -13.47
CA PRO A 35 -17.36 3.10 -14.71
C PRO A 35 -17.42 2.17 -15.94
N ALA A 36 -18.03 2.64 -17.02
CA ALA A 36 -18.19 1.86 -18.25
C ALA A 36 -16.86 1.38 -18.84
N TRP A 37 -15.80 2.18 -18.75
CA TRP A 37 -14.46 1.80 -19.20
C TRP A 37 -13.92 0.58 -18.45
N PHE A 38 -14.27 0.39 -17.18
CA PHE A 38 -13.83 -0.76 -16.39
C PHE A 38 -14.49 -2.04 -16.90
N LEU A 39 -15.80 -1.97 -17.14
CA LEU A 39 -16.54 -3.09 -17.71
C LEU A 39 -15.98 -3.49 -19.08
N GLN A 40 -15.81 -2.51 -19.98
CA GLN A 40 -15.27 -2.74 -21.32
C GLN A 40 -13.84 -3.30 -21.30
N GLN A 41 -13.01 -2.81 -20.38
CA GLN A 41 -11.61 -3.23 -20.26
C GLN A 41 -11.48 -4.69 -19.80
N PHE A 42 -12.35 -5.14 -18.89
CA PHE A 42 -12.25 -6.48 -18.30
C PHE A 42 -13.23 -7.51 -18.87
N GLN A 43 -14.16 -7.12 -19.75
CA GLN A 43 -15.20 -8.02 -20.30
C GLN A 43 -14.65 -9.28 -21.00
N ALA A 44 -13.51 -9.16 -21.66
CA ALA A 44 -12.88 -10.27 -22.39
C ALA A 44 -11.97 -11.14 -21.50
N THR A 45 -11.81 -10.78 -20.22
CA THR A 45 -10.92 -11.49 -19.29
C THR A 45 -11.67 -12.56 -18.51
N TRP A 46 -10.93 -13.51 -17.93
CA TRP A 46 -11.51 -14.53 -17.04
C TRP A 46 -12.20 -13.93 -15.81
N LEU A 47 -11.84 -12.70 -15.41
CA LEU A 47 -12.49 -11.96 -14.32
C LEU A 47 -13.97 -11.68 -14.59
N ALA A 48 -14.38 -11.58 -15.85
CA ALA A 48 -15.79 -11.40 -16.22
C ALA A 48 -16.67 -12.62 -15.84
N ARG A 49 -16.06 -13.80 -15.65
CA ARG A 49 -16.75 -15.04 -15.24
C ARG A 49 -16.82 -15.24 -13.73
N SER A 50 -16.30 -14.29 -12.95
CA SER A 50 -16.34 -14.36 -11.49
C SER A 50 -17.78 -14.26 -10.96
N PRO A 51 -18.08 -14.88 -9.80
CA PRO A 51 -19.38 -14.70 -9.16
C PRO A 51 -19.61 -13.22 -8.81
N GLY A 52 -20.74 -12.67 -9.27
CA GLY A 52 -21.04 -11.23 -9.15
C GLY A 52 -20.44 -10.35 -10.25
N GLY A 53 -19.68 -10.93 -11.18
CA GLY A 53 -19.13 -10.27 -12.36
C GLY A 53 -18.14 -9.14 -12.06
N LEU A 54 -17.87 -8.33 -13.08
CA LEU A 54 -16.94 -7.20 -12.99
C LEU A 54 -17.33 -6.16 -11.92
N PRO A 55 -18.61 -5.82 -11.69
CA PRO A 55 -18.99 -4.91 -10.61
C PRO A 55 -18.54 -5.40 -9.22
N ALA A 56 -18.66 -6.70 -8.94
CA ALA A 56 -18.23 -7.26 -7.65
C ALA A 56 -16.71 -7.11 -7.47
N ILE A 57 -15.93 -7.36 -8.51
CA ILE A 57 -14.46 -7.16 -8.48
C ILE A 57 -14.13 -5.68 -8.25
N PHE A 58 -14.84 -4.76 -8.91
CA PHE A 58 -14.62 -3.33 -8.74
C PHE A 58 -14.84 -2.91 -7.28
N TYR A 59 -15.94 -3.34 -6.66
CA TYR A 59 -16.21 -3.03 -5.25
C TYR A 59 -15.29 -3.78 -4.29
N PHE A 60 -14.84 -4.99 -4.65
CA PHE A 60 -13.79 -5.68 -3.90
C PHE A 60 -12.49 -4.87 -3.88
N LEU A 61 -12.06 -4.30 -5.02
CA LEU A 61 -10.93 -3.38 -5.07
C LEU A 61 -11.16 -2.13 -4.22
N ALA A 62 -12.36 -1.54 -4.28
CA ALA A 62 -12.72 -0.39 -3.44
C ALA A 62 -12.62 -0.73 -1.94
N LEU A 63 -13.04 -1.94 -1.54
CA LEU A 63 -12.93 -2.42 -0.17
C LEU A 63 -11.47 -2.62 0.24
N LEU A 64 -10.63 -3.22 -0.62
CA LEU A 64 -9.20 -3.36 -0.34
C LEU A 64 -8.53 -2.00 -0.14
N GLU A 65 -8.79 -1.04 -1.02
CA GLU A 65 -8.22 0.31 -0.90
C GLU A 65 -8.72 1.03 0.35
N THR A 66 -10.00 0.86 0.68
CA THR A 66 -10.57 1.40 1.93
C THR A 66 -9.93 0.78 3.17
N ALA A 67 -9.61 -0.52 3.14
CA ALA A 67 -8.89 -1.20 4.22
C ALA A 67 -7.46 -0.65 4.37
N GLY A 68 -6.77 -0.40 3.25
CA GLY A 68 -5.46 0.27 3.22
C GLY A 68 -5.52 1.66 3.85
N LEU A 69 -6.50 2.47 3.45
CA LEU A 69 -6.76 3.79 4.04
C LEU A 69 -6.99 3.70 5.55
N ARG A 70 -7.85 2.78 6.01
CA ARG A 70 -8.12 2.57 7.43
C ARG A 70 -6.85 2.21 8.20
N GLY A 71 -5.97 1.40 7.63
CA GLY A 71 -4.66 1.09 8.20
C GLY A 71 -3.79 2.35 8.38
N CYS A 72 -3.70 3.20 7.34
CA CYS A 72 -2.97 4.47 7.40
C CYS A 72 -3.56 5.41 8.46
N VAL A 73 -4.89 5.59 8.47
CA VAL A 73 -5.58 6.43 9.45
C VAL A 73 -5.37 5.90 10.87
N ALA A 74 -5.51 4.59 11.10
CA ALA A 74 -5.26 3.99 12.40
C ALA A 74 -3.83 4.20 12.89
N SER A 75 -2.84 4.14 11.99
CA SER A 75 -1.44 4.42 12.30
C SER A 75 -1.20 5.89 12.68
N VAL A 76 -1.85 6.83 11.98
CA VAL A 76 -1.80 8.28 12.28
C VAL A 76 -2.49 8.58 13.62
N VAL A 77 -3.70 8.06 13.85
CA VAL A 77 -4.47 8.28 15.08
C VAL A 77 -3.75 7.70 16.30
N ARG A 78 -3.07 6.56 16.15
CA ARG A 78 -2.20 6.01 17.21
C ARG A 78 -0.89 6.76 17.40
N LEU A 79 -0.65 7.82 16.62
CA LEU A 79 0.57 8.62 16.62
C LEU A 79 1.80 7.74 16.47
N GLU A 80 1.72 6.69 15.62
CA GLU A 80 2.84 5.77 15.46
C GLU A 80 4.09 6.52 15.02
N PHE A 81 3.99 7.65 14.32
CA PHE A 81 5.13 8.51 13.97
C PHE A 81 5.94 9.00 15.18
N LEU A 82 5.33 9.18 16.36
CA LEU A 82 6.04 9.54 17.60
C LEU A 82 6.49 8.33 18.43
N ARG A 83 5.92 7.16 18.18
CA ARG A 83 6.17 5.95 18.98
C ARG A 83 7.33 5.12 18.43
N PRO A 84 8.06 4.32 19.24
CA PRO A 84 9.10 3.44 18.72
C PRO A 84 8.52 2.30 17.86
N SER A 85 7.35 1.78 18.26
CA SER A 85 6.65 0.73 17.53
C SER A 85 5.81 1.30 16.38
N LYS A 86 5.98 0.74 15.18
CA LYS A 86 5.29 1.10 13.93
C LYS A 86 4.49 -0.07 13.36
N THR A 87 3.94 -0.90 14.24
CA THR A 87 3.35 -2.19 13.86
C THR A 87 2.20 -2.05 12.88
N ILE A 88 1.29 -1.09 13.09
CA ILE A 88 0.15 -0.90 12.17
C ILE A 88 0.64 -0.40 10.82
N LEU A 89 1.55 0.56 10.80
CA LEU A 89 2.11 1.06 9.54
C LEU A 89 2.77 -0.06 8.75
N ARG A 90 3.59 -0.89 9.39
CA ARG A 90 4.24 -2.04 8.74
C ARG A 90 3.22 -3.00 8.14
N TRP A 91 2.19 -3.39 8.91
CA TRP A 91 1.13 -4.25 8.39
C TRP A 91 0.35 -3.60 7.26
N THR A 92 0.09 -2.30 7.34
CA THR A 92 -0.58 -1.54 6.28
C THR A 92 0.26 -1.52 5.00
N LEU A 93 1.57 -1.35 5.11
CA LEU A 93 2.48 -1.39 3.96
C LEU A 93 2.60 -2.79 3.36
N VAL A 94 2.65 -3.84 4.19
CA VAL A 94 2.61 -5.24 3.72
C VAL A 94 1.29 -5.53 2.99
N PHE A 95 0.18 -5.04 3.53
CA PHE A 95 -1.11 -5.13 2.86
C PHE A 95 -1.13 -4.32 1.55
N ALA A 96 -0.49 -3.14 1.52
CA ALA A 96 -0.36 -2.35 0.30
C ALA A 96 0.41 -3.09 -0.80
N LEU A 97 1.47 -3.83 -0.45
CA LEU A 97 2.18 -4.71 -1.40
C LEU A 97 1.23 -5.70 -2.05
N PHE A 98 0.37 -6.35 -1.26
CA PHE A 98 -0.65 -7.26 -1.78
C PHE A 98 -1.62 -6.54 -2.74
N VAL A 99 -2.12 -5.36 -2.37
CA VAL A 99 -3.03 -4.59 -3.23
C VAL A 99 -2.35 -4.20 -4.55
N PHE A 100 -1.11 -3.74 -4.54
CA PHE A 100 -0.40 -3.38 -5.78
C PHE A 100 -0.13 -4.58 -6.67
N VAL A 101 0.12 -5.78 -6.11
CA VAL A 101 0.23 -7.02 -6.91
C VAL A 101 -1.09 -7.32 -7.61
N VAL A 102 -2.23 -7.19 -6.92
CA VAL A 102 -3.55 -7.40 -7.51
C VAL A 102 -3.81 -6.38 -8.63
N LEU A 103 -3.54 -5.10 -8.38
CA LEU A 103 -3.74 -4.02 -9.35
C LEU A 103 -2.83 -4.16 -10.59
N ALA A 104 -1.54 -4.43 -10.39
CA ALA A 104 -0.58 -4.66 -11.48
C ALA A 104 -0.97 -5.88 -12.31
N SER A 105 -1.46 -6.95 -11.68
CA SER A 105 -1.96 -8.13 -12.38
C SER A 105 -3.20 -7.81 -13.21
N GLY A 106 -4.15 -7.07 -12.65
CA GLY A 106 -5.33 -6.59 -13.39
C GLY A 106 -4.95 -5.74 -14.61
N ALA A 107 -3.99 -4.82 -14.46
CA ALA A 107 -3.48 -4.02 -15.57
C ALA A 107 -2.83 -4.89 -16.67
N ARG A 108 -2.02 -5.89 -16.31
CA ARG A 108 -1.40 -6.84 -17.26
C ARG A 108 -2.45 -7.68 -17.99
N LEU A 109 -3.48 -8.15 -17.31
CA LEU A 109 -4.58 -8.92 -17.93
C LEU A 109 -5.30 -8.15 -19.04
N THR A 110 -5.24 -6.82 -18.98
CA THR A 110 -5.93 -5.92 -19.91
C THR A 110 -4.98 -5.26 -20.91
N GLY A 111 -3.72 -5.70 -20.96
CA GLY A 111 -2.70 -5.16 -21.87
C GLY A 111 -2.20 -3.75 -21.52
N LYS A 112 -2.58 -3.19 -20.36
CA LYS A 112 -2.17 -1.85 -19.92
C LYS A 112 -0.83 -1.89 -19.19
N PHE A 113 0.26 -2.12 -19.93
CA PHE A 113 1.60 -2.30 -19.35
C PHE A 113 2.16 -1.06 -18.65
N VAL A 114 1.82 0.15 -19.11
CA VAL A 114 2.23 1.40 -18.44
C VAL A 114 1.60 1.48 -17.05
N VAL A 115 0.29 1.27 -16.94
CA VAL A 115 -0.41 1.23 -15.65
C VAL A 115 0.11 0.11 -14.75
N ALA A 116 0.49 -1.04 -15.33
CA ALA A 116 1.12 -2.12 -14.56
C ALA A 116 2.50 -1.73 -14.01
N ALA A 117 3.30 -0.97 -14.78
CA ALA A 117 4.60 -0.46 -14.36
C ALA A 117 4.46 0.58 -13.25
N ASP A 118 3.46 1.49 -13.35
CA ASP A 118 3.17 2.46 -12.29
C ASP A 118 2.80 1.77 -10.97
N ASN A 119 1.93 0.75 -11.03
CA ASN A 119 1.58 -0.06 -9.86
C ASN A 119 2.80 -0.81 -9.28
N LEU A 120 3.69 -1.30 -10.15
CA LEU A 120 4.95 -1.92 -9.71
C LEU A 120 5.88 -0.90 -9.03
N MET A 121 5.92 0.35 -9.49
CA MET A 121 6.69 1.40 -8.84
C MET A 121 6.18 1.68 -7.43
N TYR A 122 4.86 1.77 -7.24
CA TYR A 122 4.26 1.89 -5.92
C TYR A 122 4.54 0.66 -5.03
N PHE A 123 4.54 -0.54 -5.61
CA PHE A 123 4.95 -1.76 -4.90
C PHE A 123 6.40 -1.67 -4.42
N ILE A 124 7.35 -1.28 -5.28
CA ILE A 124 8.76 -1.13 -4.92
C ILE A 124 8.93 -0.06 -3.83
N GLY A 125 8.23 1.07 -3.96
CA GLY A 125 8.21 2.12 -2.93
C GLY A 125 7.69 1.62 -1.58
N ALA A 126 6.61 0.84 -1.58
CA ALA A 126 6.07 0.25 -0.36
C ALA A 126 7.03 -0.78 0.26
N LEU A 127 7.68 -1.60 -0.57
CA LEU A 127 8.65 -2.60 -0.12
C LEU A 127 9.85 -1.92 0.52
N PHE A 128 10.36 -0.86 -0.11
CA PHE A 128 11.41 -0.03 0.46
C PHE A 128 10.98 0.59 1.80
N CYS A 129 9.75 1.06 1.93
CA CYS A 129 9.23 1.58 3.20
C CYS A 129 9.14 0.51 4.29
N VAL A 130 8.70 -0.72 3.97
CA VAL A 130 8.70 -1.85 4.92
C VAL A 130 10.12 -2.15 5.39
N TRP A 131 11.07 -2.20 4.46
CA TRP A 131 12.48 -2.41 4.75
C TRP A 131 13.06 -1.29 5.63
N ALA A 132 12.82 -0.03 5.27
CA ALA A 132 13.30 1.14 6.01
C ALA A 132 12.70 1.24 7.43
N LEU A 133 11.52 0.67 7.66
CA LEU A 133 10.89 0.63 8.98
C LEU A 133 11.23 -0.64 9.76
N SER A 134 11.95 -1.61 9.21
CA SER A 134 12.24 -2.90 9.86
C SER A 134 13.34 -2.77 10.92
N PRO A 135 13.14 -3.29 12.15
CA PRO A 135 14.10 -3.13 13.25
C PRO A 135 15.30 -4.09 13.15
N ALA A 136 15.25 -5.08 12.24
CA ALA A 136 16.20 -6.19 12.17
C ALA A 136 17.62 -5.80 11.75
N LEU A 137 17.83 -4.62 11.14
CA LEU A 137 19.16 -4.20 10.70
C LEU A 137 19.98 -3.50 11.79
N HIS A 138 19.34 -2.86 12.78
CA HIS A 138 20.06 -2.17 13.85
C HIS A 138 20.63 -3.12 14.91
N MET A 139 20.18 -4.39 14.96
CA MET A 139 20.74 -5.39 15.88
C MET A 139 21.99 -6.10 15.33
N ARG A 140 22.21 -6.14 14.01
CA ARG A 140 23.40 -6.81 13.45
C ARG A 140 24.67 -5.99 13.60
N GLU A 141 24.59 -4.67 13.59
CA GLU A 141 25.76 -3.80 13.77
C GLU A 141 26.23 -3.77 15.23
N SER A 142 25.31 -3.84 16.21
CA SER A 142 25.68 -3.87 17.63
C SER A 142 26.35 -5.16 18.09
N ILE A 143 26.08 -6.29 17.41
CA ILE A 143 26.71 -7.58 17.74
C ILE A 143 28.12 -7.65 17.16
N VAL A 144 28.34 -7.13 15.94
CA VAL A 144 29.67 -7.14 15.32
C VAL A 144 30.64 -6.21 16.04
N VAL A 145 30.19 -5.10 16.61
CA VAL A 145 31.07 -4.17 17.36
C VAL A 145 31.44 -4.72 18.74
N ALA A 146 30.57 -5.53 19.37
CA ALA A 146 30.84 -6.13 20.68
C ALA A 146 31.83 -7.31 20.63
N ASP A 147 32.01 -7.93 19.47
CA ASP A 147 32.95 -9.06 19.26
C ASP A 147 34.37 -8.60 18.86
N VAL A 148 34.58 -7.30 18.65
CA VAL A 148 35.84 -6.71 18.18
C VAL A 148 36.50 -5.83 19.27
N SER A 149 35.94 -5.82 20.48
CA SER A 149 36.48 -5.13 21.67
C SER A 149 36.82 -6.11 22.79
#